data_AF-A0A177D0V3-F1
#
_entry.id   AF-A0A177D0V3-F1
#
_cell.length_a   1.000
_cell.length_b   1.000
_cell.length_c   1.000
_cell.angle_alpha   90.00
_cell.angle_beta   90.00
_cell.angle_gamma   90.00
#
_symmetry.space_group_name_H-M   'P 1'
#
loop_
_entity.id
_entity.type
_entity.pdbx_description
1 polymer ?
#
loop_
_entity_poly.entity_id
_entity_poly.type
_entity_poly.pdbx_seq_one_letter_code
_entity_poly.pdbx_strand_id
1 'polypeptide(L)'
;MVIGLVIPALVTFLVCLIFVPGPTAARGTPQSLIWRRKFWEWNTAWMGLALSLATAFMITQGMKLLFGKPRPDLLSRCRPDMSRISEFAVNPAVDAVTDDLSPYWRLVTSAICQNTDQDILQDGFKSFPSGHASFSWAGLLYLTLFLASKFSVAIPFLPSRPFTTNPDHVSATAQSNLKNRSILPLNAKDSNVSSYSDDRVVPDRYQAAAPPVYSLILVLVPIGTAIYVCSTRFTDYRHFGFDLLFGSFIGITTAWFSFRWYHLPITRGAGWSWGPRSYKRSWGIGVGVGSYVGTEGWSHYGKSETTATNGQSAMAENIDERVEAGRAL
;
A
#
# COMPACT_ATOMS: atom_id res chain seq x y z
N MET A 1 -15.54 -4.96 -13.90
CA MET A 1 -14.61 -6.01 -13.41
C MET A 1 -13.25 -5.96 -14.11
N VAL A 2 -13.16 -6.11 -15.44
CA VAL A 2 -11.89 -6.11 -16.22
C VAL A 2 -10.86 -5.06 -15.76
N ILE A 3 -11.28 -3.81 -15.58
CA ILE A 3 -10.45 -2.68 -15.09
C ILE A 3 -9.70 -3.00 -13.79
N GLY A 4 -10.36 -3.65 -12.82
CA GLY A 4 -9.79 -4.01 -11.52
C GLY A 4 -8.88 -5.24 -11.54
N LEU A 5 -8.82 -6.01 -12.64
CA LEU A 5 -7.90 -7.14 -12.80
C LEU A 5 -6.75 -6.79 -13.75
N VAL A 6 -7.08 -6.38 -14.97
CA VAL A 6 -6.13 -6.21 -16.07
C VAL A 6 -5.17 -5.04 -15.81
N ILE A 7 -5.67 -3.90 -15.34
CA ILE A 7 -4.79 -2.75 -15.07
C ILE A 7 -3.82 -3.07 -13.92
N PRO A 8 -4.26 -3.57 -12.74
CA PRO A 8 -3.32 -4.01 -11.71
C PRO A 8 -2.35 -5.10 -12.16
N ALA A 9 -2.79 -6.11 -12.91
CA ALA A 9 -1.94 -7.20 -13.37
C ALA A 9 -0.83 -6.72 -14.33
N LEU A 10 -1.16 -5.83 -15.28
CA LEU A 10 -0.20 -5.24 -16.22
C LEU A 10 0.74 -4.25 -15.53
N VAL A 11 0.23 -3.36 -14.68
CA VAL A 11 1.08 -2.36 -14.00
C VAL A 11 2.03 -3.03 -13.01
N THR A 12 1.59 -4.03 -12.23
CA THR A 12 2.47 -4.80 -11.34
C THR A 12 3.58 -5.52 -12.12
N PHE A 13 3.24 -6.14 -13.26
CA PHE A 13 4.22 -6.77 -14.15
C PHE A 13 5.26 -5.77 -14.67
N LEU A 14 4.82 -4.64 -15.24
CA LEU A 14 5.72 -3.61 -15.77
C LEU A 14 6.62 -3.01 -14.68
N VAL A 15 6.09 -2.76 -13.49
CA VAL A 15 6.88 -2.24 -12.36
C VAL A 15 7.94 -3.24 -11.90
N CYS A 16 7.60 -4.54 -11.79
CA CYS A 16 8.57 -5.59 -11.49
C CYS A 16 9.60 -5.80 -12.62
N LEU A 17 9.22 -5.61 -13.88
CA LEU A 17 10.13 -5.75 -15.02
C LEU A 17 11.13 -4.58 -15.11
N ILE A 18 10.68 -3.34 -14.87
CA ILE A 18 11.49 -2.13 -15.07
C ILE A 18 12.30 -1.77 -13.82
N PHE A 19 11.69 -1.75 -12.64
CA PHE A 19 12.30 -1.16 -11.42
C PHE A 19 12.95 -2.17 -10.46
N VAL A 20 12.79 -3.48 -10.71
CA VAL A 20 13.57 -4.54 -10.02
C VAL A 20 14.63 -5.03 -11.00
N PRO A 21 15.93 -5.12 -10.65
CA PRO A 21 16.52 -4.89 -9.34
C PRO A 21 16.66 -3.40 -9.05
N GLY A 22 16.62 -3.05 -7.77
CA GLY A 22 16.79 -1.67 -7.32
C GLY A 22 18.22 -1.14 -7.48
N PRO A 23 18.43 0.17 -7.25
CA PRO A 23 19.76 0.80 -7.17
C PRO A 23 20.68 0.21 -6.09
N THR A 24 20.12 -0.60 -5.19
CA THR A 24 20.82 -1.34 -4.12
C THR A 24 21.49 -2.64 -4.59
N ALA A 25 21.27 -3.09 -5.84
CA ALA A 25 22.01 -4.22 -6.38
C ALA A 25 23.47 -3.85 -6.66
N ALA A 26 24.41 -4.66 -6.18
CA ALA A 26 25.83 -4.42 -6.36
C ALA A 26 26.23 -4.52 -7.86
N ARG A 27 27.12 -3.62 -8.29
CA ARG A 27 27.71 -3.66 -9.64
C ARG A 27 28.54 -4.93 -9.80
N GLY A 28 27.96 -5.93 -10.48
CA GLY A 28 28.55 -7.28 -10.61
C GLY A 28 27.60 -8.43 -10.25
N THR A 29 26.38 -8.17 -9.77
CA THR A 29 25.40 -9.26 -9.51
C THR A 29 25.05 -10.03 -10.78
N PRO A 30 25.08 -11.37 -10.79
CA PRO A 30 24.82 -12.18 -11.98
C PRO A 30 23.34 -12.10 -12.40
N GLN A 31 23.12 -12.10 -13.72
CA GLN A 31 21.80 -11.92 -14.33
C GLN A 31 20.76 -12.96 -13.89
N SER A 32 21.19 -14.20 -13.59
CA SER A 32 20.32 -15.26 -13.08
C SER A 32 19.68 -14.92 -11.74
N LEU A 33 20.42 -14.29 -10.81
CA LEU A 33 19.89 -13.84 -9.52
C LEU A 33 18.95 -12.64 -9.68
N ILE A 34 19.25 -11.74 -10.61
CA ILE A 34 18.39 -10.60 -10.95
C ILE A 34 17.04 -11.09 -11.49
N TRP A 35 17.04 -11.98 -12.47
CA TRP A 35 15.81 -12.57 -13.02
C TRP A 35 15.04 -13.38 -11.98
N ARG A 36 15.73 -14.19 -11.16
CA ARG A 36 15.09 -14.91 -10.04
C ARG A 36 14.39 -13.95 -9.08
N ARG A 37 14.96 -12.77 -8.80
CA ARG A 37 14.30 -11.74 -7.97
C ARG A 37 13.12 -11.09 -8.69
N LYS A 38 13.24 -10.73 -9.98
CA LYS A 38 12.11 -10.20 -10.78
C LYS A 38 10.91 -11.16 -10.77
N PHE A 39 11.14 -12.46 -11.04
CA PHE A 39 10.10 -13.48 -11.03
C PHE A 39 9.49 -13.68 -9.64
N TRP A 40 10.30 -13.68 -8.57
CA TRP A 40 9.79 -13.79 -7.21
C TRP A 40 8.86 -12.62 -6.84
N GLU A 41 9.29 -11.38 -7.11
CA GLU A 41 8.52 -10.16 -6.84
C GLU A 41 7.24 -10.06 -7.67
N TRP A 42 7.28 -10.55 -8.91
CA TRP A 42 6.10 -10.64 -9.76
C TRP A 42 5.11 -11.70 -9.26
N ASN A 43 5.60 -12.89 -8.89
CA ASN A 43 4.79 -13.95 -8.32
C ASN A 43 4.08 -13.52 -7.03
N THR A 44 4.78 -12.89 -6.08
CA THR A 44 4.15 -12.41 -4.83
C THR A 44 3.14 -11.29 -5.10
N ALA A 45 3.38 -10.42 -6.07
CA ALA A 45 2.41 -9.41 -6.50
C ALA A 45 1.14 -10.02 -7.09
N TRP A 46 1.28 -11.05 -7.95
CA TRP A 46 0.15 -11.72 -8.57
C TRP A 46 -0.63 -12.62 -7.59
N MET A 47 0.04 -13.33 -6.69
CA MET A 47 -0.64 -14.10 -5.63
C MET A 47 -1.45 -13.19 -4.71
N GLY A 48 -0.92 -12.01 -4.33
CA GLY A 48 -1.67 -11.04 -3.53
C GLY A 48 -2.83 -10.39 -4.29
N LEU A 49 -2.66 -10.05 -5.57
CA LEU A 49 -3.76 -9.54 -6.39
C LEU A 49 -4.86 -10.59 -6.55
N ALA A 50 -4.49 -11.84 -6.84
CA ALA A 50 -5.41 -12.97 -6.98
C ALA A 50 -6.17 -13.24 -5.68
N LEU A 51 -5.49 -13.30 -4.53
CA LEU A 51 -6.13 -13.48 -3.22
C LEU A 51 -7.12 -12.33 -2.93
N SER A 52 -6.73 -11.08 -3.15
CA SER A 52 -7.63 -9.93 -2.93
C SER A 52 -8.91 -10.02 -3.77
N LEU A 53 -8.76 -10.27 -5.08
CA LEU A 53 -9.89 -10.35 -6.00
C LEU A 53 -10.76 -11.60 -5.76
N ALA A 54 -10.17 -12.76 -5.48
CA ALA A 54 -10.89 -14.00 -5.21
C ALA A 54 -11.71 -13.90 -3.91
N THR A 55 -11.13 -13.37 -2.83
CA THR A 55 -11.85 -13.18 -1.56
C THR A 55 -12.98 -12.15 -1.72
N ALA A 56 -12.74 -11.02 -2.39
CA ALA A 56 -13.78 -10.03 -2.67
C ALA A 56 -14.92 -10.59 -3.54
N PHE A 57 -14.59 -11.40 -4.55
CA PHE A 57 -15.58 -12.08 -5.39
C PHE A 57 -16.40 -13.09 -4.59
N MET A 58 -15.75 -14.00 -3.84
CA MET A 58 -16.43 -15.01 -3.04
C MET A 58 -17.41 -14.40 -2.04
N ILE A 59 -16.97 -13.39 -1.27
CA ILE A 59 -17.82 -12.69 -0.30
C ILE A 59 -19.01 -12.02 -1.01
N THR A 60 -18.76 -11.28 -2.10
CA THR A 60 -19.85 -10.53 -2.73
C THR A 60 -20.85 -11.38 -3.50
N GLN A 61 -20.44 -12.48 -4.13
CA GLN A 61 -21.39 -13.41 -4.75
C GLN A 61 -22.16 -14.22 -3.70
N GLY A 62 -21.50 -14.68 -2.64
CA GLY A 62 -22.17 -15.37 -1.53
C GLY A 62 -23.25 -14.50 -0.88
N MET A 63 -22.94 -13.24 -0.58
CA MET A 63 -23.90 -12.29 -0.02
C MET A 63 -25.06 -11.97 -0.98
N LYS A 64 -24.80 -11.84 -2.29
CA LYS A 64 -25.86 -11.62 -3.30
C LYS A 64 -26.89 -12.76 -3.31
N LEU A 65 -26.44 -14.00 -3.19
CA LEU A 65 -27.32 -15.17 -3.13
C LEU A 65 -28.09 -15.26 -1.81
N LEU A 66 -27.53 -14.73 -0.71
CA LEU A 66 -28.16 -14.75 0.61
C LEU A 66 -29.24 -13.67 0.80
N PHE A 67 -29.03 -12.46 0.27
CA PHE A 67 -29.89 -11.32 0.60
C PHE A 67 -31.00 -10.99 -0.40
N GLY A 68 -30.85 -11.32 -1.69
CA GLY A 68 -31.92 -11.10 -2.69
C GLY A 68 -32.44 -9.66 -2.84
N LYS A 69 -31.66 -8.64 -2.43
CA LYS A 69 -32.14 -7.24 -2.40
C LYS A 69 -32.47 -6.74 -3.82
N PRO A 70 -33.69 -6.21 -4.05
CA PRO A 70 -34.07 -5.60 -5.33
C PRO A 70 -33.20 -4.38 -5.67
N ARG A 71 -32.88 -4.20 -6.94
CA ARG A 71 -32.17 -3.02 -7.48
C ARG A 71 -33.12 -1.83 -7.68
N PRO A 72 -32.61 -0.58 -7.76
CA PRO A 72 -33.43 0.58 -8.13
C PRO A 72 -34.06 0.43 -9.52
N ASP A 73 -33.39 -0.25 -10.46
CA ASP A 73 -33.88 -0.54 -11.81
C ASP A 73 -34.75 -1.81 -11.93
N LEU A 74 -35.25 -2.38 -10.82
CA LEU A 74 -36.06 -3.61 -10.89
C LEU A 74 -37.39 -3.41 -11.65
N LEU A 75 -38.11 -2.30 -11.41
CA LEU A 75 -39.44 -2.08 -12.00
C LEU A 75 -39.38 -1.95 -13.53
N SER A 76 -38.35 -1.30 -14.08
CA SER A 76 -38.17 -1.13 -15.53
C SER A 76 -37.80 -2.44 -16.25
N ARG A 77 -37.16 -3.38 -15.54
CA ARG A 77 -36.89 -4.75 -16.01
C ARG A 77 -38.10 -5.67 -15.89
N CYS A 78 -38.86 -5.52 -14.81
CA CYS A 78 -40.03 -6.35 -14.49
C CYS A 78 -41.17 -6.08 -15.48
N ARG A 79 -41.48 -4.80 -15.74
CA ARG A 79 -42.69 -4.35 -16.46
C ARG A 79 -43.94 -5.03 -15.89
N PRO A 80 -44.36 -4.66 -14.67
CA PRO A 80 -45.46 -5.33 -13.99
C PRO A 80 -46.79 -5.12 -14.71
N ASP A 81 -47.60 -6.16 -14.79
CA ASP A 81 -48.98 -6.04 -15.29
C ASP A 81 -49.91 -5.54 -14.18
N MET A 82 -50.26 -4.25 -14.24
CA MET A 82 -51.13 -3.61 -13.25
C MET A 82 -52.57 -4.16 -13.26
N SER A 83 -52.99 -4.89 -14.31
CA SER A 83 -54.33 -5.50 -14.35
C SER A 83 -54.45 -6.78 -13.51
N ARG A 84 -53.33 -7.41 -13.13
CA ARG A 84 -53.27 -8.71 -12.44
C ARG A 84 -52.77 -8.62 -11.00
N ILE A 85 -52.78 -7.44 -10.39
CA ILE A 85 -52.27 -7.20 -9.02
C ILE A 85 -52.93 -8.12 -7.98
N SER A 86 -54.25 -8.33 -8.07
CA SER A 86 -55.01 -9.18 -7.13
C SER A 86 -54.68 -10.67 -7.24
N GLU A 87 -54.17 -11.14 -8.38
CA GLU A 87 -53.76 -12.54 -8.60
C GLU A 87 -52.41 -12.85 -7.93
N PHE A 88 -51.51 -11.86 -7.89
CA PHE A 88 -50.13 -12.01 -7.43
C PHE A 88 -49.85 -11.40 -6.04
N ALA A 89 -50.88 -10.94 -5.34
CA ALA A 89 -50.78 -10.40 -3.99
C ALA A 89 -50.33 -11.47 -2.97
N VAL A 90 -49.34 -11.14 -2.13
CA VAL A 90 -48.74 -12.07 -1.16
C VAL A 90 -49.70 -12.42 -0.01
N ASN A 91 -50.66 -11.54 0.30
CA ASN A 91 -51.63 -11.76 1.38
C ASN A 91 -53.07 -11.38 0.96
N PRO A 92 -53.78 -12.26 0.23
CA PRO A 92 -55.15 -12.01 -0.23
C PRO A 92 -56.16 -11.78 0.90
N ALA A 93 -55.88 -12.29 2.10
CA ALA A 93 -56.77 -12.15 3.25
C ALA A 93 -56.75 -10.73 3.86
N VAL A 94 -55.66 -9.97 3.70
CA VAL A 94 -55.60 -8.56 4.12
C VAL A 94 -56.31 -7.67 3.10
N ASP A 95 -56.12 -7.93 1.80
CA ASP A 95 -56.83 -7.22 0.71
C ASP A 95 -58.36 -7.30 0.85
N ALA A 96 -58.90 -8.39 1.39
CA ALA A 96 -60.34 -8.56 1.65
C ALA A 96 -60.87 -7.82 2.89
N VAL A 97 -59.99 -7.31 3.76
CA VAL A 97 -60.34 -6.61 5.01
C VAL A 97 -60.12 -5.09 4.90
N THR A 98 -59.32 -4.65 3.92
CA THR A 98 -58.93 -3.25 3.74
C THR A 98 -59.24 -2.73 2.33
N ASP A 99 -60.52 -2.55 2.02
CA ASP A 99 -61.00 -1.95 0.76
C ASP A 99 -60.41 -0.54 0.50
N ASP A 100 -60.03 0.19 1.56
CA ASP A 100 -59.43 1.53 1.51
C ASP A 100 -57.91 1.56 1.22
N LEU A 101 -57.21 0.41 1.20
CA LEU A 101 -55.77 0.40 0.93
C LEU A 101 -55.50 0.56 -0.59
N SER A 102 -55.12 1.78 -0.97
CA SER A 102 -54.86 2.14 -2.37
C SER A 102 -53.86 1.17 -3.04
N PRO A 103 -54.08 0.82 -4.33
CA PRO A 103 -53.41 -0.31 -4.99
C PRO A 103 -51.88 -0.20 -5.09
N TYR A 104 -51.32 0.98 -4.83
CA TYR A 104 -49.88 1.26 -4.83
C TYR A 104 -49.12 0.68 -3.64
N TRP A 105 -49.79 0.22 -2.57
CA TRP A 105 -49.15 -0.28 -1.35
C TRP A 105 -49.26 -1.80 -1.14
N ARG A 106 -49.73 -2.54 -2.16
CA ARG A 106 -49.89 -3.99 -2.09
C ARG A 106 -48.56 -4.72 -2.35
N LEU A 107 -48.22 -5.69 -1.51
CA LEU A 107 -47.06 -6.56 -1.73
C LEU A 107 -47.41 -7.63 -2.75
N VAL A 108 -46.73 -7.61 -3.89
CA VAL A 108 -46.91 -8.57 -5.00
C VAL A 108 -45.67 -9.46 -5.16
N THR A 109 -45.88 -10.68 -5.64
CA THR A 109 -44.79 -11.59 -6.03
C THR A 109 -44.13 -11.17 -7.34
N SER A 110 -42.91 -11.64 -7.61
CA SER A 110 -42.20 -11.36 -8.87
C SER A 110 -42.84 -11.99 -10.12
N ALA A 111 -43.87 -12.83 -9.97
CA ALA A 111 -44.60 -13.43 -11.08
C ALA A 111 -45.51 -12.43 -11.84
N ILE A 112 -45.74 -11.23 -11.29
CA ILE A 112 -46.46 -10.14 -11.97
C ILE A 112 -45.67 -9.50 -13.13
N CYS A 113 -44.38 -9.81 -13.26
CA CYS A 113 -43.52 -9.25 -14.30
C CYS A 113 -43.86 -9.83 -15.68
N GLN A 114 -44.13 -8.97 -16.66
CA GLN A 114 -44.40 -9.40 -18.05
C GLN A 114 -43.13 -9.91 -18.77
N ASN A 115 -41.94 -9.56 -18.27
CA ASN A 115 -40.68 -10.01 -18.84
C ASN A 115 -40.45 -11.50 -18.56
N THR A 116 -40.33 -12.31 -19.61
CA THR A 116 -40.15 -13.77 -19.50
C THR A 116 -38.71 -14.20 -19.20
N ASP A 117 -37.75 -13.28 -19.34
CA ASP A 117 -36.32 -13.56 -19.09
C ASP A 117 -36.03 -13.64 -17.58
N GLN A 118 -35.87 -14.88 -17.10
CA GLN A 118 -35.58 -15.19 -15.71
C GLN A 118 -34.20 -14.66 -15.26
N ASP A 119 -33.20 -14.56 -16.15
CA ASP A 119 -31.87 -14.08 -15.79
C ASP A 119 -31.86 -12.57 -15.55
N ILE A 120 -32.60 -11.82 -16.36
CA ILE A 120 -32.79 -10.36 -16.18
C ILE A 120 -33.53 -10.06 -14.86
N LEU A 121 -34.58 -10.83 -14.56
CA LEU A 121 -35.33 -10.72 -13.30
C LEU A 121 -34.45 -11.10 -12.10
N GLN A 122 -33.73 -12.23 -12.16
CA GLN A 122 -32.84 -12.66 -11.09
C GLN A 122 -31.68 -11.70 -10.85
N ASP A 123 -31.08 -11.08 -11.88
CA ASP A 123 -30.11 -9.99 -11.65
C ASP A 123 -30.77 -8.76 -11.03
N GLY A 124 -32.06 -8.52 -11.31
CA GLY A 124 -32.87 -7.48 -10.67
C GLY A 124 -32.94 -7.62 -9.14
N PHE A 125 -32.86 -8.84 -8.61
CA PHE A 125 -32.81 -9.15 -7.18
C PHE A 125 -31.39 -9.31 -6.60
N LYS A 126 -30.33 -9.00 -7.37
CA LYS A 126 -28.92 -9.15 -6.95
C LYS A 126 -28.24 -7.79 -6.70
N SER A 127 -28.92 -6.85 -6.02
CA SER A 127 -28.39 -5.49 -5.76
C SER A 127 -27.29 -5.45 -4.70
N PHE A 128 -27.47 -6.14 -3.57
CA PHE A 128 -26.54 -6.03 -2.43
C PHE A 128 -25.64 -7.26 -2.28
N PRO A 129 -24.33 -7.10 -2.03
CA PRO A 129 -23.52 -5.89 -2.18
C PRO A 129 -23.10 -5.65 -3.64
N SER A 130 -22.61 -4.45 -3.98
CA SER A 130 -22.15 -4.16 -5.34
C SER A 130 -20.82 -4.86 -5.68
N GLY A 131 -20.91 -5.93 -6.46
CA GLY A 131 -19.75 -6.66 -6.99
C GLY A 131 -18.85 -5.84 -7.94
N HIS A 132 -19.37 -4.74 -8.51
CA HIS A 132 -18.56 -3.80 -9.29
C HIS A 132 -17.73 -2.90 -8.39
N ALA A 133 -18.29 -2.43 -7.27
CA ALA A 133 -17.57 -1.63 -6.28
C ALA A 133 -16.49 -2.48 -5.59
N SER A 134 -16.85 -3.65 -5.07
CA SER A 134 -15.91 -4.52 -4.33
C SER A 134 -14.71 -4.96 -5.16
N PHE A 135 -14.93 -5.44 -6.38
CA PHE A 135 -13.87 -5.93 -7.26
C PHE A 135 -12.95 -4.80 -7.72
N SER A 136 -13.49 -3.60 -7.95
CA SER A 136 -12.69 -2.44 -8.34
C SER A 136 -11.85 -1.92 -7.17
N TRP A 137 -12.43 -1.82 -5.97
CA TRP A 137 -11.68 -1.46 -4.76
C TRP A 137 -10.62 -2.51 -4.40
N ALA A 138 -10.95 -3.80 -4.46
CA ALA A 138 -10.00 -4.87 -4.20
C ALA A 138 -8.74 -4.76 -5.09
N GLY A 139 -8.93 -4.71 -6.41
CA GLY A 139 -7.81 -4.65 -7.36
C GLY A 139 -7.07 -3.32 -7.39
N LEU A 140 -7.78 -2.19 -7.40
CA LEU A 140 -7.17 -0.87 -7.52
C LEU A 140 -6.54 -0.40 -6.20
N LEU A 141 -7.11 -0.75 -5.04
CA LEU A 141 -6.45 -0.48 -3.75
C LEU A 141 -5.24 -1.39 -3.54
N TYR A 142 -5.29 -2.66 -3.97
CA TYR A 142 -4.11 -3.51 -3.98
C TYR A 142 -2.99 -2.89 -4.84
N LEU A 143 -3.33 -2.36 -6.03
CA LEU A 143 -2.38 -1.64 -6.88
C LEU A 143 -1.82 -0.38 -6.19
N THR A 144 -2.66 0.45 -5.56
CA THR A 144 -2.23 1.60 -4.75
C THR A 144 -1.24 1.17 -3.66
N LEU A 145 -1.54 0.12 -2.89
CA LEU A 145 -0.67 -0.37 -1.81
C LEU A 145 0.65 -0.96 -2.36
N PHE A 146 0.60 -1.66 -3.48
CA PHE A 146 1.78 -2.18 -4.17
C PHE A 146 2.69 -1.05 -4.69
N LEU A 147 2.13 -0.02 -5.35
CA LEU A 147 2.90 1.13 -5.83
C LEU A 147 3.48 1.91 -4.63
N ALA A 148 2.70 2.09 -3.56
CA ALA A 148 3.16 2.70 -2.33
C ALA A 148 4.32 1.93 -1.69
N SER A 149 4.30 0.59 -1.68
CA SER A 149 5.39 -0.21 -1.11
C SER A 149 6.65 -0.21 -2.00
N LYS A 150 6.49 -0.26 -3.32
CA LYS A 150 7.60 -0.26 -4.28
C LYS A 150 8.35 1.07 -4.31
N PHE A 151 7.64 2.19 -4.19
CA PHE A 151 8.24 3.54 -4.18
C PHE A 151 8.37 4.14 -2.76
N SER A 152 8.16 3.36 -1.70
CA SER A 152 8.09 3.81 -0.29
C SER A 152 7.26 5.08 -0.07
N VAL A 153 6.12 5.20 -0.77
CA VAL A 153 5.14 6.28 -0.58
C VAL A 153 4.31 5.97 0.66
N ALA A 154 5.00 6.08 1.79
CA ALA A 154 4.48 5.84 3.12
C ALA A 154 4.10 7.16 3.80
N ILE A 155 3.18 7.09 4.77
CA ILE A 155 3.27 8.00 5.92
C ILE A 155 4.59 7.63 6.61
N PRO A 156 5.63 8.48 6.56
CA PRO A 156 6.95 8.12 7.07
C PRO A 156 6.87 7.98 8.57
N PHE A 157 7.75 7.18 9.16
CA PHE A 157 7.61 6.83 10.56
C PHE A 157 8.84 6.11 11.13
N LEU A 158 9.20 6.45 12.37
CA LEU A 158 10.40 6.01 13.09
C LEU A 158 10.26 4.61 13.72
N PRO A 159 11.33 3.80 13.82
CA PRO A 159 11.29 2.51 14.51
C PRO A 159 11.24 2.63 16.04
N SER A 160 10.59 1.66 16.71
CA SER A 160 10.61 1.52 18.16
C SER A 160 12.04 1.27 18.67
N ARG A 161 12.59 2.18 19.47
CA ARG A 161 13.92 2.09 20.09
C ARG A 161 13.81 1.87 21.61
N PRO A 162 14.77 1.18 22.25
CA PRO A 162 14.82 1.10 23.71
C PRO A 162 14.96 2.51 24.31
N PHE A 163 14.45 2.69 25.53
CA PHE A 163 14.50 3.97 26.23
C PHE A 163 15.98 4.36 26.49
N THR A 164 16.34 5.57 26.07
CA THR A 164 17.67 6.15 26.29
C THR A 164 17.51 7.64 26.60
N THR A 165 18.33 8.13 27.53
CA THR A 165 18.37 9.52 27.97
C THR A 165 19.37 10.38 27.19
N ASN A 166 20.09 9.81 26.22
CA ASN A 166 21.06 10.56 25.41
C ASN A 166 20.34 11.67 24.60
N PRO A 167 20.64 12.97 24.82
CA PRO A 167 20.03 14.08 24.11
C PRO A 167 20.32 14.11 22.60
N ASP A 168 21.39 13.47 22.12
CA ASP A 168 21.81 13.50 20.73
C ASP A 168 20.72 12.97 19.78
N HIS A 169 19.92 11.99 20.21
CA HIS A 169 18.82 11.44 19.40
C HIS A 169 17.69 12.44 19.14
N VAL A 170 17.48 13.40 20.05
CA VAL A 170 16.38 14.37 20.01
C VAL A 170 16.89 15.76 19.57
N SER A 171 18.19 15.90 19.36
CA SER A 171 18.84 17.14 18.96
C SER A 171 18.30 17.67 17.62
N ALA A 172 17.82 18.92 17.60
CA ALA A 172 17.35 19.57 16.38
C ALA A 172 18.50 19.86 15.39
N THR A 173 19.69 20.09 15.95
CA THR A 173 20.99 20.12 15.28
C THR A 173 21.68 18.78 15.49
N ALA A 174 21.75 17.95 14.44
CA ALA A 174 22.76 16.90 14.41
C ALA A 174 24.13 17.57 14.64
N GLN A 175 24.91 17.11 15.62
CA GLN A 175 26.28 17.59 15.82
C GLN A 175 27.18 17.03 14.70
N SER A 176 27.01 17.53 13.48
CA SER A 176 27.73 17.03 12.30
C SER A 176 29.24 17.28 12.37
N ASN A 177 29.71 18.16 13.27
CA ASN A 177 31.12 18.43 13.50
C ASN A 177 31.42 18.87 14.95
N LEU A 178 31.24 18.00 15.95
CA LEU A 178 32.06 18.15 17.17
C LEU A 178 33.47 17.62 16.87
N LYS A 179 34.28 18.47 16.22
CA LYS A 179 35.73 18.26 16.10
C LYS A 179 36.27 18.00 17.51
N ASN A 180 36.82 16.82 17.76
CA ASN A 180 37.26 16.36 19.08
C ASN A 180 38.01 17.47 19.82
N ARG A 181 37.31 18.14 20.74
CA ARG A 181 37.84 19.16 21.63
C ARG A 181 37.84 18.57 23.02
N SER A 182 38.77 17.65 23.23
CA SER A 182 39.23 17.26 24.55
C SER A 182 39.83 18.51 25.21
N ILE A 183 39.01 19.24 25.97
CA ILE A 183 39.42 20.45 26.71
C ILE A 183 40.25 20.06 27.97
N LEU A 184 40.40 18.77 28.25
CA LEU A 184 41.17 18.22 29.36
C LEU A 184 42.24 17.24 28.83
N PRO A 185 43.50 17.35 29.29
CA PRO A 185 44.53 16.36 29.00
C PRO A 185 44.28 15.11 29.86
N LEU A 186 43.69 14.06 29.28
CA LEU A 186 43.66 12.75 29.95
C LEU A 186 45.06 12.12 29.92
N ASN A 187 45.50 11.60 31.07
CA ASN A 187 46.76 10.87 31.18
C ASN A 187 46.69 9.53 30.44
N ALA A 188 47.80 9.16 29.81
CA ALA A 188 47.92 7.96 28.97
C ALA A 188 47.96 6.60 29.74
N LYS A 189 47.26 6.50 30.88
CA LYS A 189 47.18 5.29 31.72
C LYS A 189 45.77 4.75 31.97
N ASP A 190 44.71 5.49 31.65
CA ASP A 190 43.32 5.04 31.83
C ASP A 190 42.74 4.32 30.59
N SER A 191 43.58 3.99 29.61
CA SER A 191 43.21 3.43 28.31
C SER A 191 42.74 1.96 28.33
N ASN A 192 42.15 1.50 29.44
CA ASN A 192 41.70 0.12 29.62
C ASN A 192 40.26 0.00 30.16
N VAL A 193 39.47 1.09 30.14
CA VAL A 193 38.05 1.07 30.52
C VAL A 193 37.16 1.46 29.35
N SER A 194 36.26 0.54 28.99
CA SER A 194 35.17 0.67 28.02
C SER A 194 35.53 1.05 26.58
N SER A 195 35.70 0.00 25.76
CA SER A 195 35.35 0.03 24.33
C SER A 195 33.83 0.20 24.19
N TYR A 196 33.30 1.41 24.42
CA TYR A 196 31.99 1.78 23.90
C TYR A 196 32.09 1.82 22.37
N SER A 197 31.13 1.18 21.69
CA SER A 197 30.90 1.38 20.27
C SER A 197 30.71 2.87 20.00
N ASP A 198 31.42 3.39 18.99
CA ASP A 198 31.16 4.71 18.39
C ASP A 198 29.85 4.63 17.59
N ASP A 199 28.75 4.40 18.30
CA ASP A 199 27.41 4.31 17.77
C ASP A 199 26.97 5.70 17.30
N ARG A 200 27.28 5.99 16.03
CA ARG A 200 26.89 7.21 15.32
C ARG A 200 25.39 7.46 15.44
N VAL A 201 25.01 8.26 16.44
CA VAL A 201 23.62 8.61 16.73
C VAL A 201 23.05 9.43 15.57
N VAL A 202 22.18 8.82 14.78
CA VAL A 202 21.36 9.52 13.78
C VAL A 202 20.15 10.12 14.52
N PRO A 203 20.02 11.46 14.62
CA PRO A 203 18.89 12.07 15.30
C PRO A 203 17.57 11.70 14.63
N ASP A 204 16.51 11.58 15.41
CA ASP A 204 15.21 11.05 14.98
C ASP A 204 14.66 11.80 13.74
N ARG A 205 14.92 13.10 13.63
CA ARG A 205 14.57 13.95 12.46
C ARG A 205 15.13 13.45 11.12
N TYR A 206 16.27 12.77 11.12
CA TYR A 206 16.99 12.30 9.92
C TYR A 206 16.76 10.81 9.62
N GLN A 207 15.91 10.11 10.36
CA GLN A 207 15.66 8.68 10.11
C GLN A 207 14.63 8.44 8.98
N ALA A 208 13.75 9.42 8.69
CA ALA A 208 12.81 9.35 7.56
C ALA A 208 12.50 10.74 6.96
N ALA A 209 12.00 10.73 5.72
CA ALA A 209 11.54 11.93 5.02
C ALA A 209 10.26 11.65 4.24
N ALA A 210 9.42 12.68 4.08
CA ALA A 210 8.18 12.57 3.32
C ALA A 210 8.46 12.29 1.82
N PRO A 211 7.67 11.41 1.18
CA PRO A 211 7.77 11.18 -0.25
C PRO A 211 7.40 12.45 -1.05
N PRO A 212 7.93 12.63 -2.27
CA PRO A 212 7.60 13.76 -3.13
C PRO A 212 6.11 13.78 -3.49
N VAL A 213 5.49 14.97 -3.49
CA VAL A 213 4.04 15.14 -3.73
C VAL A 213 3.55 14.52 -5.03
N TYR A 214 4.33 14.56 -6.12
CA TYR A 214 3.96 13.92 -7.39
C TYR A 214 3.87 12.38 -7.30
N SER A 215 4.56 11.74 -6.35
CA SER A 215 4.40 10.28 -6.14
C SER A 215 3.06 9.93 -5.48
N LEU A 216 2.45 10.88 -4.75
CA LEU A 216 1.08 10.72 -4.26
C LEU A 216 0.09 10.69 -5.42
N ILE A 217 0.28 11.49 -6.47
CA ILE A 217 -0.59 11.49 -7.66
C ILE A 217 -0.65 10.09 -8.29
N LEU A 218 0.52 9.47 -8.47
CA LEU A 218 0.64 8.10 -9.01
C LEU A 218 -0.11 7.06 -8.15
N VAL A 219 -0.08 7.21 -6.82
CA VAL A 219 -0.72 6.30 -5.86
C VAL A 219 -2.23 6.58 -5.70
N LEU A 220 -2.69 7.82 -5.95
CA LEU A 220 -4.08 8.24 -5.86
C LEU A 220 -4.90 7.97 -7.14
N VAL A 221 -4.27 7.89 -8.32
CA VAL A 221 -4.97 7.61 -9.60
C VAL A 221 -5.81 6.31 -9.57
N PRO A 222 -5.32 5.18 -9.03
CA PRO A 222 -6.16 3.97 -8.89
C PRO A 222 -7.34 4.17 -7.93
N ILE A 223 -7.17 4.95 -6.85
CA ILE A 223 -8.28 5.28 -5.92
C ILE A 223 -9.34 6.12 -6.61
N GLY A 224 -8.93 7.18 -7.34
CA GLY A 224 -9.84 8.02 -8.13
C GLY A 224 -10.61 7.20 -9.17
N THR A 225 -9.94 6.23 -9.80
CA THR A 225 -10.55 5.27 -10.74
C THR A 225 -11.58 4.38 -10.05
N ALA A 226 -11.31 3.88 -8.84
CA ALA A 226 -12.24 3.06 -8.06
C ALA A 226 -13.49 3.87 -7.64
N ILE A 227 -13.30 5.12 -7.21
CA ILE A 227 -14.40 6.05 -6.90
C ILE A 227 -15.25 6.30 -8.14
N TYR A 228 -14.63 6.61 -9.29
CA TYR A 228 -15.34 6.84 -10.55
C TYR A 228 -16.18 5.62 -10.97
N VAL A 229 -15.62 4.40 -10.88
CA VAL A 229 -16.39 3.18 -11.17
C VAL A 229 -17.59 3.03 -10.23
N CYS A 230 -17.45 3.38 -8.95
CA CYS A 230 -18.59 3.43 -8.03
C CYS A 230 -19.63 4.48 -8.47
N SER A 231 -19.22 5.71 -8.78
CA SER A 231 -20.12 6.76 -9.27
C SER A 231 -20.92 6.33 -10.49
N THR A 232 -20.31 5.65 -11.48
CA THR A 232 -21.05 5.13 -12.65
C THR A 232 -22.16 4.13 -12.26
N ARG A 233 -21.95 3.29 -11.24
CA ARG A 233 -22.95 2.30 -10.80
C ARG A 233 -24.13 2.95 -10.07
N PHE A 234 -23.93 4.13 -9.48
CA PHE A 234 -24.99 4.94 -8.88
C PHE A 234 -25.80 5.68 -9.96
N THR A 235 -25.13 6.34 -10.91
CA THR A 235 -25.80 7.06 -12.01
C THR A 235 -26.52 6.12 -12.99
N ASP A 236 -26.05 4.89 -13.17
CA ASP A 236 -26.73 3.85 -13.97
C ASP A 236 -27.99 3.27 -13.27
N TYR A 237 -28.38 3.76 -12.08
CA TYR A 237 -29.47 3.24 -11.24
C TYR A 237 -29.38 1.74 -10.89
N ARG A 238 -28.18 1.13 -11.03
CA ARG A 238 -27.98 -0.32 -10.81
C ARG A 238 -27.89 -0.71 -9.34
N HIS A 239 -27.62 0.23 -8.44
CA HIS A 239 -27.36 -0.02 -7.02
C HIS A 239 -27.72 1.21 -6.17
N PHE A 240 -28.12 0.96 -4.92
CA PHE A 240 -28.26 2.04 -3.92
C PHE A 240 -26.88 2.46 -3.37
N GLY A 241 -26.78 3.68 -2.83
CA GLY A 241 -25.53 4.19 -2.23
C GLY A 241 -24.98 3.29 -1.10
N PHE A 242 -25.86 2.72 -0.28
CA PHE A 242 -25.49 1.76 0.77
C PHE A 242 -24.82 0.49 0.20
N ASP A 243 -25.35 -0.06 -0.89
CA ASP A 243 -24.82 -1.25 -1.58
C ASP A 243 -23.40 -1.00 -2.14
N LEU A 244 -23.11 0.25 -2.53
CA LEU A 244 -21.81 0.73 -2.97
C LEU A 244 -20.83 0.93 -1.81
N LEU A 245 -21.25 1.56 -0.72
CA LEU A 245 -20.42 1.77 0.46
C LEU A 245 -19.98 0.44 1.07
N PHE A 246 -20.91 -0.50 1.25
CA PHE A 246 -20.61 -1.82 1.80
C PHE A 246 -19.76 -2.67 0.83
N GLY A 247 -20.06 -2.61 -0.47
CA GLY A 247 -19.22 -3.24 -1.50
C GLY A 247 -17.78 -2.69 -1.49
N SER A 248 -17.62 -1.37 -1.38
CA SER A 248 -16.31 -0.72 -1.28
C SER A 248 -15.56 -1.14 -0.02
N PHE A 249 -16.24 -1.22 1.13
CA PHE A 249 -15.64 -1.68 2.39
C PHE A 249 -15.11 -3.13 2.30
N ILE A 250 -15.84 -4.04 1.66
CA ILE A 250 -15.35 -5.41 1.38
C ILE A 250 -14.08 -5.36 0.51
N GLY A 251 -14.07 -4.54 -0.54
CA GLY A 251 -12.90 -4.37 -1.40
C GLY A 251 -11.68 -3.80 -0.65
N ILE A 252 -11.89 -2.80 0.20
CA ILE A 252 -10.84 -2.15 1.00
C ILE A 252 -10.21 -3.14 1.99
N THR A 253 -11.04 -3.86 2.75
CA THR A 253 -10.59 -4.82 3.77
C THR A 253 -9.85 -6.01 3.17
N THR A 254 -10.36 -6.58 2.08
CA THR A 254 -9.71 -7.71 1.37
C THR A 254 -8.40 -7.30 0.69
N ALA A 255 -8.32 -6.10 0.10
CA ALA A 255 -7.06 -5.55 -0.42
C ALA A 255 -6.02 -5.33 0.68
N TRP A 256 -6.41 -4.71 1.79
CA TRP A 256 -5.53 -4.47 2.92
C TRP A 256 -4.98 -5.78 3.51
N PHE A 257 -5.86 -6.76 3.75
CA PHE A 257 -5.47 -8.06 4.30
C PHE A 257 -4.51 -8.81 3.36
N SER A 258 -4.87 -8.94 2.08
CA SER A 258 -4.03 -9.64 1.09
C SER A 258 -2.67 -8.95 0.91
N PHE A 259 -2.66 -7.61 0.82
CA PHE A 259 -1.42 -6.86 0.77
C PHE A 259 -0.56 -7.13 2.01
N ARG A 260 -1.15 -7.11 3.21
CA ARG A 260 -0.45 -7.33 4.47
C ARG A 260 0.08 -8.77 4.66
N TRP A 261 -0.55 -9.73 3.98
CA TRP A 261 -0.15 -11.15 3.95
C TRP A 261 1.11 -11.40 3.12
N TYR A 262 1.28 -10.68 2.01
CA TYR A 262 2.40 -10.88 1.07
C TYR A 262 3.48 -9.78 1.11
N HIS A 263 3.21 -8.62 1.72
CA HIS A 263 4.11 -7.45 1.73
C HIS A 263 4.38 -6.90 3.14
N LEU A 264 5.51 -6.23 3.31
CA LEU A 264 5.92 -5.61 4.58
C LEU A 264 5.04 -4.38 4.92
N PRO A 265 4.86 -4.05 6.22
CA PRO A 265 4.08 -2.91 6.65
C PRO A 265 4.71 -1.56 6.25
N ILE A 266 3.85 -0.58 5.96
CA ILE A 266 4.20 0.74 5.41
C ILE A 266 4.58 1.77 6.51
N THR A 267 4.34 1.49 7.80
CA THR A 267 4.20 2.46 8.91
C THR A 267 5.02 2.11 10.17
N ARG A 268 5.38 3.04 11.10
CA ARG A 268 6.04 2.67 12.39
C ARG A 268 6.13 3.65 13.64
N GLY A 269 5.86 4.98 13.63
CA GLY A 269 6.48 5.94 14.59
C GLY A 269 5.91 7.38 14.71
N ALA A 270 6.74 8.46 14.82
CA ALA A 270 6.36 9.66 15.60
C ALA A 270 6.58 11.10 15.02
N GLY A 271 5.48 11.87 14.96
CA GLY A 271 5.31 13.09 15.78
C GLY A 271 5.84 14.46 15.33
N TRP A 272 6.84 14.57 14.45
CA TRP A 272 7.45 15.87 14.08
C TRP A 272 7.64 16.06 12.57
N SER A 273 7.90 17.30 12.14
CA SER A 273 8.17 17.60 10.73
C SER A 273 9.48 16.96 10.27
N TRP A 274 9.40 16.19 9.19
CA TRP A 274 10.50 15.37 8.69
C TRP A 274 11.74 16.19 8.27
N GLY A 275 12.92 15.56 8.36
CA GLY A 275 14.16 16.11 7.84
C GLY A 275 14.17 16.26 6.31
N PRO A 276 15.13 17.04 5.76
CA PRO A 276 15.31 17.15 4.32
C PRO A 276 15.66 15.79 3.70
N ARG A 277 15.16 15.56 2.49
CA ARG A 277 15.50 14.37 1.67
C ARG A 277 16.99 14.38 1.33
N SER A 278 17.65 13.22 1.28
CA SER A 278 19.07 13.18 0.88
C SER A 278 19.23 13.57 -0.59
N TYR A 279 20.39 14.13 -0.96
CA TYR A 279 20.60 14.70 -2.29
C TYR A 279 20.25 13.70 -3.41
N LYS A 280 20.74 12.45 -3.28
CA LYS A 280 20.54 11.35 -4.24
C LYS A 280 19.12 10.75 -4.25
N ARG A 281 18.25 11.12 -3.30
CA ARG A 281 16.88 10.59 -3.14
C ARG A 281 15.81 11.69 -3.22
N SER A 282 16.24 12.94 -3.44
CA SER A 282 15.40 14.13 -3.50
C SER A 282 14.26 14.02 -4.52
N TRP A 283 14.54 13.48 -5.71
CA TRP A 283 13.60 13.33 -6.83
C TRP A 283 13.02 11.92 -6.98
N GLY A 284 13.12 11.08 -5.95
CA GLY A 284 12.61 9.71 -5.97
C GLY A 284 13.62 8.71 -5.41
N ILE A 285 13.12 7.51 -5.15
CA ILE A 285 13.92 6.35 -4.76
C ILE A 285 13.61 5.19 -5.70
N GLY A 286 14.62 4.36 -5.96
CA GLY A 286 14.41 3.08 -6.64
C GLY A 286 13.88 2.02 -5.68
N VAL A 287 13.24 0.99 -6.23
CA VAL A 287 12.62 -0.11 -5.47
C VAL A 287 13.65 -0.79 -4.57
N GLY A 288 13.30 -1.07 -3.32
CA GLY A 288 14.21 -1.71 -2.36
C GLY A 288 15.18 -0.75 -1.65
N VAL A 289 14.98 0.56 -1.78
CA VAL A 289 15.56 1.58 -0.89
C VAL A 289 14.54 1.89 0.20
N GLY A 290 14.88 1.67 1.48
CA GLY A 290 13.89 1.71 2.58
C GLY A 290 13.42 3.10 3.04
N SER A 291 14.12 4.18 2.68
CA SER A 291 13.81 5.55 3.13
C SER A 291 14.36 6.61 2.18
N TYR A 292 13.69 7.77 2.16
CA TYR A 292 14.12 8.98 1.44
C TYR A 292 15.28 9.73 2.12
N VAL A 293 15.71 9.30 3.30
CA VAL A 293 16.98 9.73 3.90
C VAL A 293 18.03 8.64 3.73
N GLY A 294 19.27 9.06 3.56
CA GLY A 294 20.43 8.21 3.40
C GLY A 294 21.63 8.79 4.11
N THR A 295 22.66 7.97 4.25
CA THR A 295 23.88 8.27 5.02
C THR A 295 24.83 9.23 4.30
N GLU A 296 24.50 9.56 3.06
CA GLU A 296 25.14 10.59 2.24
C GLU A 296 24.83 12.05 2.67
N GLY A 297 23.89 12.26 3.60
CA GLY A 297 23.52 13.60 4.08
C GLY A 297 22.84 14.49 3.02
N TRP A 298 22.87 15.81 3.25
CA TRP A 298 22.29 16.81 2.33
C TRP A 298 23.31 17.44 1.35
N SER A 299 24.62 17.34 1.64
CA SER A 299 25.65 18.02 0.85
C SER A 299 26.17 17.19 -0.33
N HIS A 300 26.50 17.86 -1.44
CA HIS A 300 27.05 17.22 -2.65
C HIS A 300 28.53 16.78 -2.51
N TYR A 301 29.26 17.37 -1.56
CA TYR A 301 30.73 17.25 -1.42
C TYR A 301 31.19 16.65 -0.08
N GLY A 302 30.27 16.22 0.79
CA GLY A 302 30.61 15.53 2.03
C GLY A 302 31.04 14.08 1.79
N LYS A 303 32.06 13.62 2.52
CA LYS A 303 32.27 12.18 2.72
C LYS A 303 31.03 11.61 3.42
N SER A 304 30.53 10.47 2.95
CA SER A 304 29.39 9.75 3.53
C SER A 304 29.53 9.63 5.05
N GLU A 305 28.56 10.19 5.78
CA GLU A 305 28.63 10.39 7.24
C GLU A 305 28.60 9.06 8.03
N THR A 306 28.21 7.95 7.39
CA THR A 306 28.31 6.60 7.98
C THR A 306 29.29 5.66 7.30
N THR A 307 29.96 6.06 6.20
CA THR A 307 30.99 5.18 5.64
C THR A 307 32.16 5.13 6.61
N ALA A 308 32.51 3.93 7.07
CA ALA A 308 33.72 3.72 7.84
C ALA A 308 34.93 4.11 6.99
N THR A 309 35.67 5.13 7.42
CA THR A 309 37.00 5.40 6.90
C THR A 309 37.93 4.28 7.36
N ASN A 310 38.08 3.24 6.53
CA ASN A 310 39.19 2.29 6.65
C ASN A 310 40.52 2.99 6.32
N GLY A 311 40.96 3.86 7.23
CA GLY A 311 42.25 4.55 7.21
C GLY A 311 43.43 3.66 7.64
N GLN A 312 43.27 2.33 7.55
CA GLN A 312 44.28 1.36 8.00
C GLN A 312 44.93 0.54 6.87
N SER A 313 44.49 0.67 5.61
CA SER A 313 45.07 -0.10 4.50
C SER A 313 46.24 0.58 3.78
N ALA A 314 46.58 1.82 4.12
CA ALA A 314 47.67 2.59 3.47
C ALA A 314 48.90 2.84 4.37
N MET A 315 48.87 2.33 5.62
CA MET A 315 49.99 2.45 6.58
C MET A 315 50.68 1.10 6.84
N ALA A 316 50.03 -0.03 6.54
CA ALA A 316 50.61 -1.36 6.75
C ALA A 316 51.73 -1.67 5.75
N GLU A 317 51.58 -1.24 4.49
CA GLU A 317 52.54 -1.51 3.41
C GLU A 317 53.85 -0.69 3.55
N ASN A 318 53.86 0.37 4.36
CA ASN A 318 55.02 1.25 4.58
C ASN A 318 55.80 0.96 5.88
N ILE A 319 55.38 -0.05 6.65
CA ILE A 319 56.05 -0.45 7.90
C ILE A 319 56.95 -1.67 7.68
N ASP A 320 56.59 -2.62 6.81
CA ASP A 320 57.44 -3.80 6.51
C ASP A 320 58.76 -3.40 5.82
N GLU A 321 58.74 -2.52 4.80
CA GLU A 321 59.97 -2.06 4.12
C GLU A 321 60.99 -1.39 5.07
N ARG A 322 60.51 -0.77 6.16
CA ARG A 322 61.38 -0.14 7.17
C ARG A 322 61.92 -1.10 8.23
N VAL A 323 61.38 -2.30 8.36
CA VAL A 323 61.87 -3.31 9.32
C VAL A 323 62.95 -4.20 8.68
N GLU A 324 62.86 -4.52 7.39
CA GLU A 324 63.93 -5.24 6.68
C GLU A 324 65.19 -4.39 6.48
N ALA A 325 65.05 -3.10 6.14
CA ALA A 325 66.18 -2.19 6.00
C ALA A 325 66.98 -1.94 7.30
N GLY A 326 66.42 -2.30 8.47
CA GLY A 326 67.05 -2.14 9.78
C GLY A 326 67.82 -3.38 10.29
N ARG A 327 67.93 -4.45 9.50
CA ARG A 327 68.63 -5.71 9.88
C ARG A 327 69.87 -6.04 9.02
N ALA A 328 70.35 -5.07 8.24
CA ALA A 328 71.48 -5.24 7.31
C ALA A 328 72.64 -4.25 7.58
N LEU A 329 72.87 -3.91 8.85
CA LEU A 329 74.06 -3.24 9.39
C LEU A 329 74.42 -3.87 10.76
#